data_AF-A0A1I9LRJ2-F1
#
_entry.id   AF-A0A1I9LRJ2-F1
#
_cell.length_a   1.000
_cell.length_b   1.000
_cell.length_c   1.000
_cell.angle_alpha   90.00
_cell.angle_beta   90.00
_cell.angle_gamma   90.00
#
_symmetry.space_group_name_H-M   'P 1'
#
loop_
_entity.id
_entity.type
_entity.pdbx_description
1 polymer ?
#
loop_
_entity_poly.entity_id
_entity_poly.type
_entity_poly.pdbx_seq_one_letter_code
_entity_poly.pdbx_strand_id
1 'polypeptide(L)'
;MLVRLTVEHPSYSLDYSFKPYSEDWFVSDVGMKMKKVMESTNMVAVDCEMVLCEDGTEGLVRVGVVDRDLKVILDEFVKPNKPVVDYRTDITGITAEDIENASLSVVDIQETLQPFLSTGTILVGHSLNRDLEVLKIDHPKVIDTALVFKYPNTRKLRRPSLNNLCKSILGYEVRKTGVPHDCVHDASAAMKLALAVVEKRVDTTIKPSKEMLEVEKAKLFLHKIPNNVPSEELEQVLSGKFTLDVKQAKTQGRYYCAFALFHSSEDADQAFEHIDGIEMTDSLGLPQKVVIIKLSSGSRASIYVRKMVQDE
;
A
#
# COMPACT_ATOMS: atom_id res chain seq x y z
N MET A 1 2.85 -22.60 -2.89
CA MET A 1 3.85 -21.80 -3.63
C MET A 1 3.70 -20.31 -3.32
N LEU A 2 2.53 -19.69 -3.49
CA LEU A 2 2.33 -18.26 -3.23
C LEU A 2 2.51 -17.82 -1.76
N VAL A 3 1.97 -18.57 -0.79
CA VAL A 3 2.19 -18.28 0.64
C VAL A 3 3.69 -18.19 0.98
N ARG A 4 4.50 -19.07 0.38
CA ARG A 4 5.96 -19.06 0.55
C ARG A 4 6.58 -17.78 -0.03
N LEU A 5 6.12 -17.32 -1.20
CA LEU A 5 6.59 -16.05 -1.79
C LEU A 5 6.24 -14.86 -0.89
N THR A 6 5.06 -14.85 -0.26
CA THR A 6 4.69 -13.85 0.74
C THR A 6 5.70 -13.85 1.90
N VAL A 7 5.94 -15.02 2.51
CA VAL A 7 6.78 -15.17 3.71
C VAL A 7 8.27 -14.89 3.43
N GLU A 8 8.77 -15.29 2.26
CA GLU A 8 10.17 -15.06 1.87
C GLU A 8 10.44 -13.62 1.42
N HIS A 9 9.40 -12.78 1.28
CA HIS A 9 9.59 -11.39 0.92
C HIS A 9 10.35 -10.63 2.03
N PRO A 10 11.38 -9.81 1.72
CA PRO A 10 12.19 -9.14 2.73
C PRO A 10 11.43 -8.23 3.70
N SER A 11 10.28 -7.70 3.28
CA SER A 11 9.42 -6.86 4.13
C SER A 11 8.46 -7.65 5.02
N TYR A 12 8.27 -8.96 4.80
CA TYR A 12 7.27 -9.75 5.50
C TYR A 12 7.42 -9.68 7.02
N SER A 13 8.64 -9.86 7.53
CA SER A 13 8.90 -9.81 8.97
C SER A 13 8.62 -8.44 9.59
N LEU A 14 8.63 -7.36 8.81
CA LEU A 14 8.29 -6.03 9.29
C LEU A 14 6.78 -5.78 9.18
N ASP A 15 6.17 -6.14 8.04
CA ASP A 15 4.75 -5.90 7.77
C ASP A 15 3.84 -6.77 8.65
N TYR A 16 4.23 -8.03 8.92
CA TYR A 16 3.46 -9.03 9.66
C TYR A 16 3.99 -9.26 11.08
N SER A 17 4.83 -8.35 11.60
CA SER A 17 5.20 -8.35 13.03
C SER A 17 4.11 -7.65 13.83
N PHE A 18 2.94 -8.28 13.91
CA PHE A 18 1.89 -7.84 14.82
C PHE A 18 2.39 -7.92 16.27
N LYS A 19 1.83 -7.08 17.14
CA LYS A 19 2.08 -7.12 18.59
C LYS A 19 0.85 -7.74 19.25
N PRO A 20 0.68 -9.08 19.25
CA PRO A 20 -0.58 -9.72 19.60
C PRO A 20 -0.76 -9.83 21.13
N TYR A 21 -0.27 -8.83 21.88
CA TYR A 21 -0.19 -8.86 23.34
C TYR A 21 -1.47 -8.38 24.04
N SER A 22 -2.54 -8.05 23.30
CA SER A 22 -3.84 -7.70 23.85
C SER A 22 -4.83 -8.87 23.64
N GLU A 23 -5.71 -9.09 24.62
CA GLU A 23 -6.67 -10.22 24.68
C GLU A 23 -7.70 -10.25 23.53
N ASP A 24 -7.73 -9.23 22.69
CA ASP A 24 -8.71 -9.01 21.61
C ASP A 24 -8.23 -9.41 20.21
N TRP A 25 -7.06 -10.05 20.10
CA TRP A 25 -6.58 -10.62 18.83
C TRP A 25 -7.11 -12.04 18.62
N PHE A 26 -7.63 -12.30 17.41
CA PHE A 26 -8.01 -13.63 16.97
C PHE A 26 -6.86 -14.32 16.22
N VAL A 27 -6.41 -15.47 16.73
CA VAL A 27 -5.35 -16.29 16.09
C VAL A 27 -5.98 -17.55 15.49
N SER A 28 -5.98 -17.64 14.16
CA SER A 28 -6.86 -18.55 13.39
C SER A 28 -6.37 -19.99 13.20
N ASP A 29 -5.17 -20.35 13.68
CA ASP A 29 -4.55 -21.66 13.41
C ASP A 29 -3.95 -22.33 14.67
N VAL A 30 -4.40 -21.95 15.87
CA VAL A 30 -3.94 -22.57 17.13
C VAL A 30 -4.36 -24.05 17.16
N GLY A 31 -3.39 -24.97 17.01
CA GLY A 31 -3.58 -26.40 17.22
C GLY A 31 -3.78 -27.27 15.95
N MET A 32 -3.65 -26.72 14.75
CA MET A 32 -3.79 -27.51 13.51
C MET A 32 -2.47 -28.23 13.11
N LYS A 33 -2.55 -29.53 12.78
CA LYS A 33 -1.37 -30.30 12.32
C LYS A 33 -0.89 -29.81 10.94
N MET A 34 0.39 -29.44 10.85
CA MET A 34 1.07 -28.95 9.63
C MET A 34 0.82 -29.75 8.35
N LYS A 35 0.67 -31.08 8.44
CA LYS A 35 0.39 -31.93 7.26
C LYS A 35 -0.99 -31.64 6.62
N LYS A 36 -2.04 -31.49 7.44
CA LYS A 36 -3.41 -31.20 6.98
C LYS A 36 -3.53 -29.77 6.43
N VAL A 37 -2.69 -28.89 6.98
CA VAL A 37 -2.50 -27.50 6.58
C VAL A 37 -1.93 -27.37 5.16
N MET A 38 -1.07 -28.29 4.72
CA MET A 38 -0.44 -28.26 3.39
C MET A 38 -1.33 -28.81 2.27
N GLU A 39 -2.43 -29.49 2.60
CA GLU A 39 -3.35 -30.13 1.64
C GLU A 39 -4.61 -29.30 1.34
N SER A 40 -4.85 -28.20 2.08
CA SER A 40 -6.03 -27.35 1.89
C SER A 40 -5.87 -26.40 0.69
N THR A 41 -6.90 -26.34 -0.15
CA THR A 41 -7.04 -25.37 -1.26
C THR A 41 -8.09 -24.30 -0.98
N ASN A 42 -8.64 -24.26 0.24
CA ASN A 42 -9.64 -23.27 0.61
C ASN A 42 -8.98 -21.90 0.66
N MET A 43 -9.59 -20.93 -0.02
CA MET A 43 -9.12 -19.55 -0.04
C MET A 43 -10.29 -18.62 0.27
N VAL A 44 -9.99 -17.59 1.03
CA VAL A 44 -10.88 -16.47 1.31
C VAL A 44 -10.07 -15.20 1.04
N ALA A 45 -10.66 -14.22 0.37
CA ALA A 45 -10.02 -12.92 0.19
C ALA A 45 -10.73 -11.87 1.05
N VAL A 46 -9.95 -10.97 1.62
CA VAL A 46 -10.43 -9.86 2.44
C VAL A 46 -9.77 -8.56 2.01
N ASP A 47 -10.54 -7.49 2.12
CA ASP A 47 -10.10 -6.11 2.02
C ASP A 47 -10.97 -5.27 2.98
N CYS A 48 -10.40 -4.20 3.51
CA CYS A 48 -11.04 -3.35 4.49
C CYS A 48 -10.92 -1.88 4.08
N GLU A 49 -11.97 -1.12 4.36
CA GLU A 49 -11.90 0.35 4.36
C GLU A 49 -11.61 0.85 5.77
N MET A 50 -10.71 1.83 5.87
CA MET A 50 -10.27 2.38 7.14
C MET A 50 -10.28 3.91 7.18
N VAL A 51 -10.55 4.45 8.36
CA VAL A 51 -10.52 5.89 8.67
C VAL A 51 -9.37 6.22 9.62
N LEU A 52 -9.00 7.51 9.70
CA LEU A 52 -8.03 7.98 10.68
C LEU A 52 -8.74 8.34 11.99
N CYS A 53 -8.27 7.76 13.09
CA CYS A 53 -8.75 8.04 14.43
C CYS A 53 -7.94 9.15 15.11
N GLU A 54 -8.51 9.74 16.15
CA GLU A 54 -7.97 10.89 16.88
C GLU A 54 -6.58 10.64 17.52
N ASP A 55 -6.28 9.38 17.84
CA ASP A 55 -4.98 8.95 18.37
C ASP A 55 -3.92 8.63 17.29
N GLY A 56 -4.25 8.91 16.02
CA GLY A 56 -3.39 8.66 14.87
C GLY A 56 -3.41 7.22 14.35
N THR A 57 -4.24 6.33 14.93
CA THR A 57 -4.41 4.95 14.44
C THR A 57 -5.47 4.84 13.35
N GLU A 58 -5.50 3.70 12.64
CA GLU A 58 -6.53 3.41 11.64
C GLU A 58 -7.68 2.62 12.28
N GLY A 59 -8.92 2.99 11.97
CA GLY A 59 -10.13 2.31 12.42
C GLY A 59 -10.85 1.62 11.27
N LEU A 60 -11.26 0.35 11.45
CA LEU A 60 -12.06 -0.40 10.48
C LEU A 60 -13.47 0.20 10.37
N VAL A 61 -13.93 0.44 9.14
CA VAL A 61 -15.29 0.99 8.88
C VAL A 61 -16.11 0.23 7.86
N ARG A 62 -15.48 -0.58 7.00
CA ARG A 62 -16.17 -1.55 6.15
C ARG A 62 -15.25 -2.73 5.87
N VAL A 63 -15.79 -3.93 5.78
CA VAL A 63 -15.03 -5.15 5.46
C VAL A 63 -15.73 -5.91 4.34
N GLY A 64 -14.96 -6.24 3.31
CA GLY A 64 -15.41 -7.05 2.18
C GLY A 64 -14.69 -8.38 2.17
N VAL A 65 -15.44 -9.49 2.14
CA VAL A 65 -14.89 -10.85 2.13
C VAL A 65 -15.54 -11.67 1.04
N VAL A 66 -14.73 -12.33 0.24
CA VAL A 66 -15.20 -13.25 -0.81
C VAL A 66 -14.54 -14.62 -0.69
N ASP A 67 -15.26 -15.66 -1.08
CA ASP A 67 -14.69 -16.99 -1.22
C ASP A 67 -13.84 -17.12 -2.50
N ARG A 68 -13.26 -18.30 -2.70
CA ARG A 68 -12.48 -18.65 -3.89
C ARG A 68 -13.27 -18.48 -5.20
N ASP A 69 -14.57 -18.72 -5.19
CA ASP A 69 -15.45 -18.61 -6.36
C ASP A 69 -15.97 -17.17 -6.55
N LEU A 70 -15.41 -16.21 -5.80
CA LEU A 70 -15.75 -14.78 -5.82
C LEU A 70 -17.16 -14.48 -5.30
N LYS A 71 -17.77 -15.42 -4.56
CA LYS A 71 -19.03 -15.16 -3.89
C LYS A 71 -18.77 -14.35 -2.63
N VAL A 72 -19.56 -13.31 -2.42
CA VAL A 72 -19.52 -12.49 -1.21
C VAL A 72 -19.92 -13.33 0.01
N ILE A 73 -19.01 -13.41 0.97
CA ILE A 73 -19.22 -13.98 2.31
C ILE A 73 -19.69 -12.89 3.27
N LEU A 74 -19.06 -11.71 3.20
CA LEU A 74 -19.29 -10.58 4.09
C LEU A 74 -19.13 -9.27 3.32
N ASP A 75 -20.02 -8.31 3.56
CA ASP A 75 -19.91 -6.93 3.11
C ASP A 75 -20.64 -6.06 4.14
N GLU A 76 -19.90 -5.63 5.16
CA GLU A 76 -20.50 -5.04 6.35
C GLU A 76 -19.79 -3.76 6.76
N PHE A 77 -20.58 -2.77 7.19
CA PHE A 77 -20.07 -1.58 7.85
C PHE A 77 -19.78 -1.89 9.32
N VAL A 78 -18.68 -1.31 9.81
CA VAL A 78 -18.16 -1.57 11.15
C VAL A 78 -18.08 -0.26 11.91
N LYS A 79 -18.50 -0.28 13.18
CA LYS A 79 -18.36 0.84 14.07
C LYS A 79 -16.94 0.88 14.63
N PRO A 80 -16.13 1.91 14.34
CA PRO A 80 -14.78 2.01 14.85
C PRO A 80 -14.81 2.24 16.37
N ASN A 81 -13.85 1.64 17.08
CA ASN A 81 -13.79 1.71 18.55
C ASN A 81 -13.26 3.05 19.08
N LYS A 82 -12.89 3.98 18.20
CA LYS A 82 -12.26 5.26 18.53
C LYS A 82 -12.90 6.39 17.73
N PRO A 83 -12.90 7.63 18.25
CA PRO A 83 -13.37 8.80 17.51
C PRO A 83 -12.61 8.97 16.18
N VAL A 84 -13.36 9.25 15.12
CA VAL A 84 -12.85 9.47 13.76
C VAL A 84 -12.54 10.95 13.57
N VAL A 85 -11.35 11.26 13.03
CA VAL A 85 -10.95 12.64 12.68
C VAL A 85 -10.85 12.87 11.17
N ASP A 86 -10.68 11.80 10.39
CA ASP A 86 -10.71 11.87 8.93
C ASP A 86 -11.27 10.56 8.34
N TYR A 87 -12.44 10.66 7.70
CA TYR A 87 -13.17 9.56 7.06
C TYR A 87 -12.51 9.08 5.77
N ARG A 88 -11.62 9.89 5.20
CA ARG A 88 -10.97 9.62 3.91
C ARG A 88 -11.99 9.32 2.81
N THR A 89 -13.12 10.03 2.80
CA THR A 89 -14.28 9.74 1.93
C THR A 89 -13.91 9.73 0.44
N ASP A 90 -12.94 10.54 0.01
CA ASP A 90 -12.42 10.51 -1.37
C ASP A 90 -11.75 9.18 -1.75
N ILE A 91 -11.29 8.42 -0.74
CA ILE A 91 -10.64 7.11 -0.88
C ILE A 91 -11.66 6.01 -0.59
N THR A 92 -12.35 6.06 0.54
CA THR A 92 -13.17 4.95 1.06
C THR A 92 -14.62 4.99 0.53
N GLY A 93 -15.08 6.15 0.10
CA GLY A 93 -16.50 6.39 -0.25
C GLY A 93 -17.43 6.43 0.96
N ILE A 94 -16.89 6.28 2.18
CA ILE A 94 -17.64 6.18 3.43
C ILE A 94 -17.99 7.56 3.97
N THR A 95 -19.24 7.74 4.38
CA THR A 95 -19.75 8.95 5.02
C THR A 95 -19.85 8.77 6.54
N ALA A 96 -20.04 9.87 7.27
CA ALA A 96 -20.31 9.82 8.70
C ALA A 96 -21.61 9.07 9.03
N GLU A 97 -22.64 9.23 8.18
CA GLU A 97 -23.93 8.55 8.34
C GLU A 97 -23.80 7.03 8.23
N ASP A 98 -22.98 6.53 7.31
CA ASP A 98 -22.71 5.10 7.17
C ASP A 98 -22.14 4.50 8.47
N ILE A 99 -21.24 5.23 9.13
CA ILE A 99 -20.61 4.80 10.39
C ILE A 99 -21.58 4.93 11.58
N GLU A 100 -22.40 5.97 11.60
CA GLU A 100 -23.43 6.14 12.65
C GLU A 100 -24.47 5.01 12.60
N ASN A 101 -24.81 4.55 11.40
CA ASN A 101 -25.75 3.45 11.17
C ASN A 101 -25.14 2.06 11.36
N ALA A 102 -23.81 1.95 11.40
CA ALA A 102 -23.11 0.69 11.63
C ALA A 102 -23.37 0.17 13.06
N SER A 103 -23.72 -1.11 13.18
CA SER A 103 -24.01 -1.77 14.46
C SER A 103 -22.95 -2.80 14.87
N LEU A 104 -22.19 -3.33 13.91
CA LEU A 104 -21.19 -4.37 14.15
C LEU A 104 -19.87 -3.77 14.65
N SER A 105 -19.26 -4.44 15.61
CA SER A 105 -17.91 -4.16 16.10
C SER A 105 -16.88 -5.06 15.41
N VAL A 106 -15.58 -4.76 15.60
CA VAL A 106 -14.50 -5.63 15.12
C VAL A 106 -14.62 -7.05 15.67
N VAL A 107 -15.11 -7.22 16.90
CA VAL A 107 -15.29 -8.54 17.52
C VAL A 107 -16.39 -9.34 16.80
N ASP A 108 -17.51 -8.70 16.45
CA ASP A 108 -18.59 -9.35 15.69
C ASP A 108 -18.09 -9.83 14.32
N ILE A 109 -17.22 -9.04 13.67
CA ILE A 109 -16.56 -9.43 12.41
C ILE A 109 -15.63 -10.62 12.63
N GLN A 110 -14.80 -10.61 13.68
CA GLN A 110 -13.91 -11.74 14.00
C GLN A 110 -14.70 -13.03 14.23
N GLU A 111 -15.78 -12.99 15.02
CA GLU A 111 -16.65 -14.14 15.27
C GLU A 111 -17.30 -14.66 13.98
N THR A 112 -17.73 -13.74 13.11
CA THR A 112 -18.31 -14.08 11.80
C THR A 112 -17.29 -14.73 10.87
N LEU A 113 -16.03 -14.29 10.89
CA LEU A 113 -14.95 -14.82 10.05
C LEU A 113 -14.31 -16.10 10.59
N GLN A 114 -14.38 -16.34 11.89
CA GLN A 114 -13.72 -17.48 12.55
C GLN A 114 -13.99 -18.83 11.85
N PRO A 115 -15.23 -19.20 11.45
CA PRO A 115 -15.49 -20.47 10.77
C PRO A 115 -14.76 -20.58 9.43
N PHE A 116 -14.62 -19.47 8.70
CA PHE A 116 -14.00 -19.42 7.37
C PHE A 116 -12.46 -19.43 7.46
N LEU A 117 -11.90 -18.92 8.55
CA LEU A 117 -10.47 -18.89 8.80
C LEU A 117 -9.97 -20.15 9.52
N SER A 118 -10.86 -20.87 10.20
CA SER A 118 -10.58 -22.19 10.75
C SER A 118 -10.41 -23.22 9.62
N THR A 119 -9.59 -24.25 9.80
CA THR A 119 -9.32 -25.35 8.85
C THR A 119 -8.14 -25.19 7.90
N GLY A 120 -7.25 -24.23 8.17
CA GLY A 120 -6.06 -24.06 7.36
C GLY A 120 -6.38 -23.48 5.98
N THR A 121 -7.48 -22.74 5.87
CA THR A 121 -7.78 -21.78 4.81
C THR A 121 -6.57 -20.88 4.56
N ILE A 122 -6.42 -20.42 3.33
CA ILE A 122 -5.42 -19.43 2.95
C ILE A 122 -6.16 -18.09 2.81
N LEU A 123 -5.70 -17.08 3.54
CA LEU A 123 -6.23 -15.73 3.40
C LEU A 123 -5.49 -15.00 2.27
N VAL A 124 -6.25 -14.30 1.43
CA VAL A 124 -5.74 -13.59 0.26
C VAL A 124 -6.07 -12.10 0.38
N GLY A 125 -5.16 -11.23 -0.03
CA GLY A 125 -5.40 -9.78 -0.05
C GLY A 125 -4.30 -9.00 -0.77
N HIS A 126 -4.32 -7.68 -0.65
CA HIS A 126 -3.32 -6.79 -1.24
C HIS A 126 -2.83 -5.76 -0.23
N SER A 127 -1.57 -5.89 0.23
CA SER A 127 -1.07 -5.21 1.44
C SER A 127 -1.86 -5.60 2.69
N LEU A 128 -2.17 -6.91 2.75
CA LEU A 128 -3.11 -7.54 3.68
C LEU A 128 -2.74 -7.33 5.16
N ASN A 129 -1.50 -6.96 5.46
CA ASN A 129 -1.06 -6.65 6.80
C ASN A 129 -1.83 -5.48 7.45
N ARG A 130 -2.33 -4.53 6.65
CA ARG A 130 -3.11 -3.39 7.16
C ARG A 130 -4.52 -3.82 7.57
N ASP A 131 -5.15 -4.65 6.74
CA ASP A 131 -6.46 -5.23 7.00
C ASP A 131 -6.42 -6.10 8.27
N LEU A 132 -5.41 -6.98 8.37
CA LEU A 132 -5.22 -7.85 9.53
C LEU A 132 -4.96 -7.07 10.83
N GLU A 133 -4.26 -5.93 10.75
CA GLU A 133 -4.01 -5.08 11.91
C GLU A 133 -5.31 -4.46 12.46
N VAL A 134 -6.18 -3.92 11.59
CA VAL A 134 -7.45 -3.32 12.03
C VAL A 134 -8.51 -4.36 12.39
N LEU A 135 -8.49 -5.54 11.75
CA LEU A 135 -9.30 -6.71 12.12
C LEU A 135 -8.80 -7.37 13.40
N LYS A 136 -7.56 -7.10 13.83
CA LYS A 136 -6.85 -7.78 14.92
C LYS A 136 -6.85 -9.29 14.73
N ILE A 137 -6.54 -9.73 13.52
CA ILE A 137 -6.47 -11.15 13.15
C ILE A 137 -5.01 -11.50 12.85
N ASP A 138 -4.49 -12.53 13.52
CA ASP A 138 -3.23 -13.16 13.13
C ASP A 138 -3.54 -14.48 12.40
N HIS A 139 -3.21 -14.51 11.12
CA HIS A 139 -3.41 -15.67 10.26
C HIS A 139 -2.08 -16.03 9.58
N PRO A 140 -1.53 -17.24 9.81
CA PRO A 140 -0.19 -17.58 9.34
C PRO A 140 -0.12 -17.88 7.83
N LYS A 141 -1.25 -18.16 7.17
CA LYS A 141 -1.28 -18.56 5.76
C LYS A 141 -1.83 -17.47 4.86
N VAL A 142 -0.98 -16.49 4.58
CA VAL A 142 -1.36 -15.33 3.77
C VAL A 142 -0.77 -15.37 2.36
N ILE A 143 -1.60 -15.08 1.37
CA ILE A 143 -1.18 -14.66 0.04
C ILE A 143 -1.40 -13.15 -0.03
N ASP A 144 -0.33 -12.40 0.16
CA ASP A 144 -0.34 -10.96 -0.05
C ASP A 144 0.12 -10.67 -1.46
N THR A 145 -0.81 -10.29 -2.33
CA THR A 145 -0.50 -10.01 -3.74
C THR A 145 0.48 -8.84 -3.89
N ALA A 146 0.56 -7.91 -2.94
CA ALA A 146 1.55 -6.83 -2.96
C ALA A 146 2.98 -7.32 -2.68
N LEU A 147 3.14 -8.47 -2.01
CA LEU A 147 4.44 -9.12 -1.73
C LEU A 147 4.79 -10.20 -2.74
N VAL A 148 3.79 -10.84 -3.34
CA VAL A 148 3.96 -11.89 -4.35
C VAL A 148 4.45 -11.31 -5.68
N PHE A 149 3.86 -10.20 -6.14
CA PHE A 149 4.17 -9.62 -7.44
C PHE A 149 5.25 -8.55 -7.36
N LYS A 150 6.12 -8.48 -8.38
CA LYS A 150 7.25 -7.54 -8.43
C LYS A 150 7.46 -7.00 -9.84
N TYR A 151 8.05 -5.81 -9.94
CA TYR A 151 8.59 -5.33 -11.21
C TYR A 151 10.04 -5.79 -11.40
N PRO A 152 10.46 -6.12 -12.64
CA PRO A 152 11.85 -6.46 -12.93
C PRO A 152 12.76 -5.28 -12.64
N ASN A 153 13.96 -5.54 -12.11
CA ASN A 153 15.02 -4.56 -11.82
C ASN A 153 14.65 -3.38 -10.91
N THR A 154 13.43 -3.33 -10.37
CA THR A 154 13.06 -2.35 -9.34
C THR A 154 13.59 -2.80 -7.97
N ARG A 155 13.78 -1.86 -7.02
CA ARG A 155 14.05 -2.21 -5.62
C ARG A 155 13.12 -3.33 -5.21
N LYS A 156 13.62 -4.29 -4.41
CA LYS A 156 12.82 -5.31 -3.71
C LYS A 156 11.68 -4.75 -2.81
N LEU A 157 11.39 -3.45 -2.88
CA LEU A 157 10.47 -2.72 -2.03
C LEU A 157 9.37 -1.98 -2.81
N ARG A 158 9.50 -1.76 -4.14
CA ARG A 158 8.42 -1.10 -4.89
C ARG A 158 7.37 -2.14 -5.24
N ARG A 159 6.32 -2.19 -4.42
CA ARG A 159 5.16 -3.07 -4.64
C ARG A 159 4.28 -2.50 -5.76
N PRO A 160 3.86 -3.31 -6.74
CA PRO A 160 2.78 -2.94 -7.64
C PRO A 160 1.50 -2.63 -6.85
N SER A 161 0.74 -1.60 -7.25
CA SER A 161 -0.60 -1.41 -6.72
C SER A 161 -1.56 -2.46 -7.27
N LEU A 162 -2.67 -2.72 -6.55
CA LEU A 162 -3.73 -3.62 -7.00
C LEU A 162 -4.23 -3.26 -8.41
N ASN A 163 -4.41 -1.96 -8.68
CA ASN A 163 -4.85 -1.50 -10.00
C ASN A 163 -3.84 -1.83 -11.10
N ASN A 164 -2.55 -1.62 -10.86
CA ASN A 164 -1.51 -1.95 -11.84
C ASN A 164 -1.43 -3.46 -12.10
N LEU A 165 -1.59 -4.28 -11.05
CA LEU A 165 -1.65 -5.74 -11.20
C LEU A 165 -2.85 -6.16 -12.04
N CYS A 166 -4.03 -5.62 -11.75
CA CYS A 166 -5.25 -5.93 -12.51
C CYS A 166 -5.10 -5.54 -13.98
N LYS A 167 -4.59 -4.34 -14.28
CA LYS A 167 -4.34 -3.91 -15.66
C LYS A 167 -3.37 -4.85 -16.37
N SER A 168 -2.26 -5.19 -15.73
CA SER A 168 -1.19 -5.99 -16.34
C SER A 168 -1.57 -7.46 -16.52
N ILE A 169 -2.31 -8.05 -15.57
CA ILE A 169 -2.55 -9.50 -15.52
C ILE A 169 -3.98 -9.86 -15.93
N LEU A 170 -4.96 -9.08 -15.49
CA LEU A 170 -6.38 -9.35 -15.72
C LEU A 170 -6.94 -8.55 -16.91
N GLY A 171 -6.21 -7.57 -17.42
CA GLY A 171 -6.59 -6.77 -18.58
C GLY A 171 -7.67 -5.71 -18.29
N TYR A 172 -7.91 -5.38 -17.02
CA TYR A 172 -8.88 -4.35 -16.63
C TYR A 172 -8.37 -3.54 -15.42
N GLU A 173 -8.87 -2.31 -15.29
CA GLU A 173 -8.60 -1.47 -14.11
C GLU A 173 -9.58 -1.83 -13.00
N VAL A 174 -9.10 -2.14 -11.79
CA VAL A 174 -10.00 -2.41 -10.65
C VAL A 174 -10.76 -1.14 -10.24
N ARG A 175 -10.12 0.03 -10.40
CA ARG A 175 -10.68 1.34 -10.08
C ARG A 175 -10.21 2.38 -11.08
N LYS A 176 -11.13 3.25 -11.52
CA LYS A 176 -10.82 4.44 -12.31
C LYS A 176 -10.34 5.57 -11.40
N THR A 177 -9.58 6.51 -11.93
CA THR A 177 -9.12 7.69 -11.18
C THR A 177 -10.30 8.47 -10.60
N GLY A 178 -10.23 8.79 -9.31
CA GLY A 178 -11.27 9.54 -8.59
C GLY A 178 -12.50 8.74 -8.21
N VAL A 179 -12.53 7.42 -8.48
CA VAL A 179 -13.58 6.53 -7.97
C VAL A 179 -13.11 5.97 -6.62
N PRO A 180 -13.94 6.08 -5.55
CA PRO A 180 -13.63 5.48 -4.26
C PRO A 180 -13.42 3.97 -4.34
N HIS A 181 -12.78 3.43 -3.33
CA HIS A 181 -12.53 2.01 -3.14
C HIS A 181 -13.83 1.26 -2.79
N ASP A 182 -13.84 -0.04 -3.08
CA ASP A 182 -14.90 -0.94 -2.68
C ASP A 182 -14.27 -2.27 -2.27
N CYS A 183 -14.27 -2.52 -0.97
CA CYS A 183 -13.60 -3.66 -0.37
C CYS A 183 -14.01 -5.01 -0.97
N VAL A 184 -15.27 -5.20 -1.42
CA VAL A 184 -15.69 -6.45 -2.06
C VAL A 184 -15.06 -6.61 -3.44
N HIS A 185 -15.07 -5.55 -4.24
CA HIS A 185 -14.42 -5.54 -5.56
C HIS A 185 -12.91 -5.76 -5.44
N ASP A 186 -12.31 -5.21 -4.40
CA ASP A 186 -10.87 -5.22 -4.20
C ASP A 186 -10.38 -6.56 -3.64
N ALA A 187 -11.10 -7.15 -2.68
CA ALA A 187 -10.93 -8.53 -2.26
C ALA A 187 -11.08 -9.50 -3.45
N SER A 188 -12.10 -9.29 -4.28
CA SER A 188 -12.32 -10.09 -5.50
C SER A 188 -11.17 -9.96 -6.50
N ALA A 189 -10.62 -8.76 -6.67
CA ALA A 189 -9.48 -8.52 -7.55
C ALA A 189 -8.21 -9.21 -7.03
N ALA A 190 -7.93 -9.14 -5.72
CA ALA A 190 -6.83 -9.85 -5.10
C ALA A 190 -6.96 -11.38 -5.25
N MET A 191 -8.17 -11.93 -5.05
CA MET A 191 -8.46 -13.35 -5.30
C MET A 191 -8.18 -13.74 -6.76
N LYS A 192 -8.70 -12.98 -7.73
CA LYS A 192 -8.46 -13.22 -9.16
C LYS A 192 -6.98 -13.23 -9.52
N LEU A 193 -6.18 -12.34 -8.93
CA LEU A 193 -4.73 -12.30 -9.14
C LEU A 193 -4.03 -13.55 -8.59
N ALA A 194 -4.40 -13.99 -7.38
CA ALA A 194 -3.87 -15.23 -6.80
C ALA A 194 -4.23 -16.45 -7.68
N LEU A 195 -5.48 -16.57 -8.11
CA LEU A 195 -5.95 -17.64 -8.99
C LEU A 195 -5.29 -17.59 -10.38
N ALA A 196 -5.00 -16.41 -10.92
CA ALA A 196 -4.26 -16.29 -12.18
C ALA A 196 -2.87 -16.95 -12.11
N VAL A 197 -2.19 -16.86 -10.97
CA VAL A 197 -0.89 -17.54 -10.79
C VAL A 197 -1.09 -19.04 -10.51
N VAL A 198 -2.04 -19.40 -9.65
CA VAL A 198 -2.24 -20.80 -9.22
C VAL A 198 -2.79 -21.67 -10.35
N GLU A 199 -3.77 -21.17 -11.10
CA GLU A 199 -4.53 -21.95 -12.09
C GLU A 199 -4.04 -21.70 -13.50
N LYS A 200 -3.78 -20.43 -13.84
CA LYS A 200 -3.36 -20.02 -15.20
C LYS A 200 -1.84 -19.90 -15.34
N ARG A 201 -1.08 -20.10 -14.26
CA ARG A 201 0.40 -20.09 -14.22
C ARG A 201 1.00 -18.78 -14.77
N VAL A 202 0.35 -17.65 -14.50
CA VAL A 202 0.90 -16.32 -14.81
C VAL A 202 2.17 -16.08 -14.00
N ASP A 203 3.17 -15.44 -14.60
CA ASP A 203 4.41 -15.05 -13.91
C ASP A 203 4.16 -13.95 -12.87
N THR A 204 4.86 -14.01 -11.74
CA THR A 204 4.73 -13.00 -10.68
C THR A 204 5.59 -11.74 -10.92
N THR A 205 6.37 -11.73 -11.99
CA THR A 205 7.17 -10.59 -12.46
C THR A 205 6.40 -9.85 -13.54
N ILE A 206 5.89 -8.66 -13.21
CA ILE A 206 5.11 -7.84 -14.14
C ILE A 206 5.96 -6.74 -14.76
N LYS A 207 5.80 -6.48 -16.06
CA LYS A 207 6.45 -5.34 -16.70
C LYS A 207 5.64 -4.07 -16.43
N PRO A 208 6.26 -2.95 -16.01
CA PRO A 208 5.56 -1.68 -15.94
C PRO A 208 4.96 -1.34 -17.31
N SER A 209 3.72 -0.84 -17.36
CA SER A 209 3.17 -0.31 -18.61
C SER A 209 3.88 0.97 -19.02
N LYS A 210 3.81 1.33 -20.31
CA LYS A 210 4.35 2.63 -20.79
C LYS A 210 3.73 3.80 -20.04
N GLU A 211 2.42 3.81 -19.89
CA GLU A 211 1.69 4.84 -19.14
C GLU A 211 2.21 4.98 -17.69
N MET A 212 2.48 3.86 -17.02
CA MET A 212 3.03 3.88 -15.66
C MET A 212 4.44 4.46 -15.62
N LEU A 213 5.27 4.15 -16.63
CA LEU A 213 6.61 4.71 -16.72
C LEU A 213 6.56 6.21 -16.99
N GLU A 214 5.67 6.67 -17.87
CA GLU A 214 5.50 8.10 -18.16
C GLU A 214 5.01 8.88 -16.93
N VAL A 215 4.04 8.33 -16.18
CA VAL A 215 3.61 8.93 -14.90
C VAL A 215 4.74 8.98 -13.87
N GLU A 216 5.68 8.04 -13.89
CA GLU A 216 6.84 8.07 -13.00
C GLU A 216 7.93 9.02 -13.48
N LYS A 217 8.17 9.12 -14.79
CA LYS A 217 9.10 10.10 -15.37
C LYS A 217 8.66 11.53 -15.08
N ALA A 218 7.36 11.80 -15.01
CA ALA A 218 6.79 13.09 -14.61
C ALA A 218 6.96 13.43 -13.11
N LYS A 219 7.79 12.68 -12.35
CA LYS A 219 8.00 12.90 -10.91
C LYS A 219 9.48 13.04 -10.58
N LEU A 220 9.77 13.96 -9.67
CA LEU A 220 11.06 14.03 -8.98
C LEU A 220 10.89 13.66 -7.51
N PHE A 221 11.79 12.84 -6.98
CA PHE A 221 11.80 12.45 -5.57
C PHE A 221 12.79 13.28 -4.77
N LEU A 222 12.24 14.05 -3.84
CA LEU A 222 13.00 14.84 -2.88
C LEU A 222 13.14 14.03 -1.59
N HIS A 223 14.38 13.76 -1.15
CA HIS A 223 14.61 12.91 0.02
C HIS A 223 15.76 13.39 0.89
N LYS A 224 15.82 12.80 2.10
CA LYS A 224 16.69 13.23 3.21
C LYS A 224 16.47 14.71 3.55
N ILE A 225 15.22 15.15 3.54
CA ILE A 225 14.84 16.53 3.84
C ILE A 225 14.77 16.69 5.37
N PRO A 226 15.62 17.53 5.99
CA PRO A 226 15.60 17.67 7.45
C PRO A 226 14.24 18.15 7.97
N ASN A 227 13.77 17.64 9.10
CA ASN A 227 12.44 18.01 9.63
C ASN A 227 12.28 19.49 9.99
N ASN A 228 13.38 20.22 10.15
CA ASN A 228 13.36 21.66 10.38
C ASN A 228 13.24 22.48 9.07
N VAL A 229 13.16 21.83 7.91
CA VAL A 229 12.88 22.46 6.62
C VAL A 229 11.38 22.41 6.36
N PRO A 230 10.66 23.55 6.38
CA PRO A 230 9.26 23.62 5.96
C PRO A 230 9.07 23.14 4.52
N SER A 231 7.93 22.52 4.21
CA SER A 231 7.64 22.01 2.86
C SER A 231 7.58 23.11 1.80
N GLU A 232 7.15 24.30 2.19
CA GLU A 232 7.01 25.47 1.31
C GLU A 232 8.38 25.94 0.80
N GLU A 233 9.44 25.71 1.59
CA GLU A 233 10.82 26.00 1.22
C GLU A 233 11.39 25.00 0.20
N LEU A 234 10.63 23.96 -0.17
CA LEU A 234 10.99 23.05 -1.25
C LEU A 234 10.56 23.58 -2.62
N GLU A 235 9.60 24.51 -2.67
CA GLU A 235 9.13 25.07 -3.94
C GLU A 235 10.22 25.87 -4.67
N GLN A 236 11.14 26.48 -3.92
CA GLN A 236 12.31 27.19 -4.47
C GLN A 236 13.40 26.25 -5.03
N VAL A 237 13.31 24.94 -4.80
CA VAL A 237 14.31 23.96 -5.27
C VAL A 237 14.19 23.73 -6.77
N LEU A 238 12.95 23.73 -7.25
CA LEU A 238 12.61 23.28 -8.60
C LEU A 238 11.96 24.43 -9.36
N SER A 239 12.38 24.61 -10.61
CA SER A 239 11.69 25.50 -11.54
C SER A 239 10.46 24.82 -12.13
N GLY A 240 9.53 25.63 -12.65
CA GLY A 240 8.35 25.14 -13.36
C GLY A 240 7.13 24.94 -12.45
N LYS A 241 6.02 24.49 -13.05
CA LYS A 241 4.76 24.27 -12.34
C LYS A 241 4.63 22.80 -11.97
N PHE A 242 4.56 22.52 -10.66
CA PHE A 242 4.38 21.18 -10.11
C PHE A 242 3.50 21.22 -8.86
N THR A 243 3.05 20.06 -8.43
CA THR A 243 2.38 19.87 -7.13
C THR A 243 3.31 19.09 -6.21
N LEU A 244 3.45 19.54 -4.96
CA LEU A 244 4.27 18.87 -3.97
C LEU A 244 3.43 17.89 -3.15
N ASP A 245 3.77 16.60 -3.24
CA ASP A 245 3.18 15.53 -2.43
C ASP A 245 4.15 15.14 -1.30
N VAL A 246 3.97 15.78 -0.14
CA VAL A 246 4.82 15.59 1.05
C VAL A 246 4.45 14.29 1.77
N LYS A 247 5.44 13.41 1.94
CA LYS A 247 5.29 12.18 2.72
C LYS A 247 5.92 12.38 4.10
N GLN A 248 5.08 12.37 5.12
CA GLN A 248 5.54 12.44 6.51
C GLN A 248 6.49 11.28 6.85
N ALA A 249 7.42 11.52 7.76
CA ALA A 249 8.36 10.51 8.22
C ALA A 249 7.59 9.34 8.86
N LYS A 250 7.82 8.11 8.38
CA LYS A 250 7.16 6.90 8.90
C LYS A 250 7.57 6.51 10.33
N THR A 251 8.56 7.20 10.90
CA THR A 251 9.05 7.06 12.27
C THR A 251 9.55 8.43 12.77
N GLN A 252 10.01 8.54 14.03
CA GLN A 252 10.77 9.70 14.56
C GLN A 252 12.12 9.93 13.83
N GLY A 253 12.16 9.73 12.51
CA GLY A 253 13.31 9.97 11.66
C GLY A 253 13.59 11.45 11.57
N ARG A 254 14.87 11.81 11.52
CA ARG A 254 15.36 13.19 11.37
C ARG A 254 15.00 13.84 10.03
N TYR A 255 14.44 13.06 9.11
CA TYR A 255 14.18 13.46 7.74
C TYR A 255 12.81 13.02 7.26
N TYR A 256 12.20 13.80 6.38
CA TYR A 256 11.04 13.45 5.57
C TYR A 256 11.40 13.40 4.08
N CYS A 257 10.40 13.12 3.24
CA CYS A 257 10.55 13.11 1.78
C CYS A 257 9.30 13.67 1.10
N ALA A 258 9.43 14.06 -0.16
CA ALA A 258 8.33 14.56 -0.97
C ALA A 258 8.49 14.14 -2.43
N PHE A 259 7.39 14.15 -3.17
CA PHE A 259 7.40 14.04 -4.63
C PHE A 259 6.99 15.38 -5.23
N ALA A 260 7.78 15.88 -6.18
CA ALA A 260 7.33 16.94 -7.07
C ALA A 260 6.67 16.29 -8.29
N LEU A 261 5.37 16.55 -8.47
CA LEU A 261 4.52 15.99 -9.51
C LEU A 261 4.36 17.01 -10.63
N PHE A 262 4.94 16.74 -11.79
CA PHE A 262 4.85 17.58 -12.98
C PHE A 262 3.71 17.12 -13.88
N HIS A 263 3.31 17.99 -14.82
CA HIS A 263 2.28 17.65 -15.81
C HIS A 263 2.78 16.64 -16.84
N SER A 264 4.08 16.69 -17.17
CA SER A 264 4.72 15.84 -18.17
C SER A 264 6.10 15.39 -17.71
N SER A 265 6.63 14.35 -18.35
CA SER A 265 8.02 13.90 -18.19
C SER A 265 9.02 14.97 -18.59
N GLU A 266 8.73 15.70 -19.67
CA GLU A 266 9.58 16.75 -20.22
C GLU A 266 9.73 17.92 -19.24
N ASP A 267 8.65 18.31 -18.55
CA ASP A 267 8.71 19.35 -17.52
C ASP A 267 9.55 18.90 -16.32
N ALA A 268 9.43 17.63 -15.92
CA ALA A 268 10.21 17.07 -14.82
C ALA A 268 11.70 16.98 -15.16
N ASP A 269 12.02 16.56 -16.39
CA ASP A 269 13.40 16.49 -16.89
C ASP A 269 14.03 17.87 -16.98
N GLN A 270 13.32 18.84 -17.57
CA GLN A 270 13.77 20.24 -17.59
C GLN A 270 13.99 20.77 -16.19
N ALA A 271 13.03 20.57 -15.27
CA ALA A 271 13.19 21.02 -13.90
C ALA A 271 14.43 20.40 -13.24
N PHE A 272 14.69 19.10 -13.46
CA PHE A 272 15.86 18.41 -12.93
C PHE A 272 17.18 18.94 -13.52
N GLU A 273 17.24 19.18 -14.83
CA GLU A 273 18.41 19.72 -15.51
C GLU A 273 18.80 21.11 -14.98
N HIS A 274 17.81 21.96 -14.73
CA HIS A 274 18.02 23.34 -14.26
C HIS A 274 18.36 23.45 -12.76
N ILE A 275 18.27 22.36 -11.99
CA ILE A 275 18.71 22.36 -10.59
C ILE A 275 20.22 22.62 -10.52
N ASP A 276 20.60 23.69 -9.81
CA ASP A 276 21.97 23.94 -9.38
C ASP A 276 22.30 23.03 -8.18
N GLY A 277 23.07 21.97 -8.44
CA GLY A 277 23.39 20.96 -7.44
C GLY A 277 24.49 20.02 -7.92
N ILE A 278 25.07 19.27 -6.98
CA ILE A 278 26.13 18.32 -7.28
C ILE A 278 25.49 17.06 -7.88
N GLU A 279 25.75 16.82 -9.17
CA GLU A 279 25.30 15.62 -9.86
C GLU A 279 25.97 14.36 -9.30
N MET A 280 25.16 13.33 -9.17
CA MET A 280 25.55 12.03 -8.68
C MET A 280 24.56 10.97 -9.19
N THR A 281 24.83 9.74 -8.80
CA THR A 281 23.95 8.61 -9.06
C THR A 281 23.60 7.96 -7.73
N ASP A 282 22.34 7.56 -7.56
CA ASP A 282 21.96 6.81 -6.37
C ASP A 282 22.48 5.36 -6.43
N SER A 283 22.23 4.58 -5.38
CA SER A 283 22.67 3.18 -5.30
C SER A 283 22.08 2.24 -6.36
N LEU A 284 21.16 2.72 -7.19
CA LEU A 284 20.50 1.98 -8.26
C LEU A 284 20.87 2.47 -9.67
N GLY A 285 21.78 3.44 -9.78
CA GLY A 285 22.05 4.01 -11.08
C GLY A 285 21.09 5.13 -11.49
N LEU A 286 20.21 5.63 -10.60
CA LEU A 286 19.29 6.72 -10.96
C LEU A 286 19.98 8.10 -10.86
N PRO A 287 19.78 9.00 -11.83
CA PRO A 287 20.27 10.36 -11.77
C PRO A 287 19.78 11.11 -10.52
N GLN A 288 20.68 11.78 -9.82
CA GLN A 288 20.40 12.49 -8.59
C GLN A 288 21.28 13.75 -8.48
N LYS A 289 20.76 14.79 -7.83
CA LYS A 289 21.51 16.00 -7.47
C LYS A 289 21.42 16.25 -5.97
N VAL A 290 22.53 16.63 -5.34
CA VAL A 290 22.53 17.20 -3.99
C VAL A 290 22.40 18.70 -4.09
N VAL A 291 21.37 19.26 -3.46
CA VAL A 291 21.03 20.69 -3.52
C VAL A 291 21.21 21.30 -2.14
N ILE A 292 21.85 22.47 -2.07
CA ILE A 292 21.98 23.23 -0.84
C ILE A 292 21.01 24.41 -0.90
N ILE A 293 19.90 24.32 -0.18
CA ILE A 293 18.93 25.40 -0.07
C ILE A 293 19.30 26.36 1.05
N LYS A 294 18.98 27.64 0.85
CA LYS A 294 19.04 28.68 1.88
C LYS A 294 17.62 28.98 2.33
N LEU A 295 17.30 28.64 3.57
CA LEU A 295 15.96 28.84 4.13
C LEU A 295 15.71 30.32 4.41
N SER A 296 14.45 30.72 4.53
CA SER A 296 14.05 32.08 4.95
C SER A 296 14.60 32.46 6.32
N SER A 297 14.86 31.46 7.18
CA SER A 297 15.55 31.65 8.46
C SER A 297 17.03 32.04 8.34
N GLY A 298 17.59 32.03 7.12
CA GLY A 298 19.00 32.27 6.83
C GLY A 298 19.90 31.05 7.00
N SER A 299 19.40 29.96 7.58
CA SER A 299 20.11 28.69 7.69
C SER A 299 20.17 27.95 6.34
N ARG A 300 21.08 26.98 6.23
CA ARG A 300 21.24 26.17 5.01
C ARG A 300 20.91 24.71 5.30
N ALA A 301 20.29 24.04 4.33
CA ALA A 301 19.99 22.61 4.40
C ALA A 301 20.41 21.92 3.11
N SER A 302 20.86 20.67 3.22
CA SER A 302 21.15 19.81 2.07
C SER A 302 19.99 18.85 1.84
N ILE A 303 19.51 18.78 0.61
CA ILE A 303 18.48 17.82 0.19
C ILE A 303 18.96 17.08 -1.06
N TYR A 304 18.30 15.97 -1.38
CA TYR A 304 18.57 15.20 -2.58
C TYR A 304 17.36 15.23 -3.48
N VAL A 305 17.55 15.57 -4.76
CA VAL A 305 16.52 15.45 -5.79
C VAL A 305 16.93 14.37 -6.76
N ARG A 306 16.02 13.43 -7.05
CA ARG A 306 16.33 12.23 -7.84
C ARG A 306 15.25 11.97 -8.89
N LYS A 307 15.64 11.61 -10.11
CA LYS A 307 14.72 11.08 -11.12
C LYS A 307 14.14 9.73 -10.69
N MET A 308 12.91 9.42 -11.10
CA MET A 308 12.23 8.18 -10.70
C MET A 308 12.52 6.99 -11.61
N VAL A 309 12.99 7.25 -12.82
CA VAL A 309 13.31 6.27 -13.87
C VAL A 309 14.72 6.59 -14.39
N GLN A 310 15.42 5.58 -14.93
CA GLN A 310 16.68 5.81 -15.65
C GLN A 310 16.39 6.53 -16.96
N ASP A 311 17.31 7.40 -17.38
CA ASP A 311 17.33 7.93 -18.74
C ASP A 311 17.68 6.77 -19.68
N GLU A 312 16.89 6.57 -20.75
CA GLU A 312 17.14 5.54 -21.78
C GLU A 312 18.31 5.92 -22.70
#